data_AF-A0A2V7UIV0-F1
#
_entry.id   AF-A0A2V7UIV0-F1
#
_cell.length_a   1.000
_cell.length_b   1.000
_cell.length_c   1.000
_cell.angle_alpha   90.00
_cell.angle_beta   90.00
_cell.angle_gamma   90.00
#
_symmetry.space_group_name_H-M   'P 1'
#
loop_
_entity.id
_entity.type
_entity.pdbx_description
1 polymer ?
#
loop_
_entity_poly.entity_id
_entity_poly.type
_entity_poly.pdbx_seq_one_letter_code
_entity_poly.pdbx_strand_id
1 'polypeptide(L)'
;MSLVQDQSVHLIVTSPPYFDLVEYVHRRDQLGHLHDYRAFLDELDRVWRHCLRVLIPGGRLCIVVGDVCRARRRFGKHEVIPLHADILVRGRQMGFESLATIFWHKIA
;
A
#
# COMPACT_ATOMS: atom_id res chain seq x y z
N MET A 1 -17.26 13.28 7.66
CA MET A 1 -17.78 12.02 8.24
C MET A 1 -17.28 10.87 7.40
N SER A 2 -16.70 9.83 8.02
CA SER A 2 -16.38 8.59 7.30
C SER A 2 -17.67 7.79 7.08
N LEU A 3 -17.92 7.34 5.86
CA LEU A 3 -19.16 6.65 5.47
C LEU A 3 -19.30 5.24 6.06
N VAL A 4 -18.22 4.68 6.59
CA VAL A 4 -18.17 3.29 7.09
C VAL A 4 -17.97 3.32 8.61
N GLN A 5 -18.83 2.56 9.31
CA GLN A 5 -18.81 2.43 10.76
C GLN A 5 -17.52 1.75 11.25
N ASP A 6 -17.16 2.04 12.49
CA ASP A 6 -16.07 1.35 13.17
C ASP A 6 -16.43 -0.13 13.35
N GLN A 7 -15.45 -1.01 13.24
CA GLN A 7 -15.62 -2.45 13.50
C GLN A 7 -16.82 -3.08 12.78
N SER A 8 -17.06 -2.73 11.52
CA SER A 8 -18.18 -3.25 10.72
C SER A 8 -17.71 -4.09 9.51
N VAL A 9 -16.41 -4.12 9.22
CA VAL A 9 -15.82 -4.79 8.06
C VAL A 9 -15.07 -6.04 8.51
N HIS A 10 -15.30 -7.16 7.82
CA HIS A 10 -14.70 -8.46 8.16
C HIS A 10 -13.38 -8.71 7.41
N LEU A 11 -13.35 -8.31 6.14
CA LEU A 11 -12.23 -8.53 5.24
C LEU A 11 -12.09 -7.35 4.29
N ILE A 12 -10.87 -6.89 4.09
CA ILE A 12 -10.50 -5.91 3.07
C ILE A 12 -9.47 -6.59 2.17
N VAL A 13 -9.73 -6.58 0.86
CA VAL A 13 -8.77 -7.05 -0.16
C VAL A 13 -8.56 -5.93 -1.14
N THR A 14 -7.29 -5.55 -1.36
CA THR A 14 -6.97 -4.42 -2.23
C THR A 14 -5.58 -4.53 -2.83
N SER A 15 -5.29 -3.64 -3.78
CA SER A 15 -3.97 -3.40 -4.35
C SER A 15 -3.72 -1.89 -4.28
N PRO A 16 -2.63 -1.41 -3.66
CA PRO A 16 -2.36 0.02 -3.59
C PRO A 16 -2.11 0.58 -5.00
N PRO A 17 -2.32 1.88 -5.23
CA PRO A 17 -1.92 2.51 -6.48
C PRO A 17 -0.41 2.37 -6.68
N TYR A 18 0.03 2.26 -7.94
CA TYR A 18 1.44 2.11 -8.23
C TYR A 18 2.20 3.40 -7.96
N PHE A 19 3.24 3.33 -7.13
CA PHE A 19 4.18 4.43 -6.95
C PHE A 19 4.97 4.66 -8.25
N ASP A 20 4.84 5.85 -8.84
CA ASP A 20 5.73 6.35 -9.91
C ASP A 20 5.78 5.45 -11.19
N LEU A 21 4.82 4.53 -11.35
CA LEU A 21 4.75 3.58 -12.47
C LEU A 21 3.62 3.90 -13.47
N VAL A 22 2.51 4.46 -12.98
CA VAL A 22 1.32 4.79 -13.79
C VAL A 22 0.92 6.23 -13.46
N GLU A 23 0.81 7.07 -14.50
CA GLU A 23 0.22 8.40 -14.35
C GLU A 23 -1.29 8.25 -14.16
N TYR A 24 -1.76 8.60 -12.96
CA TYR A 24 -3.19 8.72 -12.70
C TYR A 24 -3.68 10.11 -13.17
N VAL A 25 -4.97 10.23 -13.49
CA VAL A 25 -5.58 11.42 -14.13
C VAL A 25 -5.35 12.70 -13.32
N HIS A 26 -4.59 13.65 -13.87
CA HIS A 26 -4.18 14.92 -13.25
C HIS A 26 -5.24 15.57 -12.35
N ARG A 27 -5.11 15.34 -11.04
CA ARG A 27 -5.74 16.13 -9.97
C ARG A 27 -4.64 16.58 -9.02
N ARG A 28 -4.75 17.80 -8.46
CA ARG A 28 -3.70 18.39 -7.61
C ARG A 28 -3.35 17.56 -6.36
N ASP A 29 -4.20 16.61 -5.99
CA ASP A 29 -4.10 15.82 -4.75
C ASP A 29 -3.75 14.34 -5.02
N GLN A 30 -3.17 14.02 -6.18
CA GLN A 30 -2.94 12.63 -6.59
C GLN A 30 -1.56 12.09 -6.16
N LEU A 31 -1.58 10.95 -5.48
CA LEU A 31 -0.39 10.27 -4.94
C LEU A 31 0.64 9.85 -5.99
N GLY A 32 0.24 9.71 -7.27
CA GLY A 32 1.12 9.37 -8.38
C GLY A 32 2.14 10.48 -8.76
N HIS A 33 1.96 11.70 -8.25
CA HIS A 33 2.90 12.82 -8.45
C HIS A 33 3.88 13.01 -7.29
N LEU A 34 3.80 12.16 -6.27
CA LEU A 34 4.77 12.17 -5.18
C LEU A 34 6.06 11.52 -5.67
N HIS A 35 7.04 12.33 -6.07
CA HIS A 35 8.40 11.85 -6.31
C HIS A 35 9.11 11.41 -5.02
N ASP A 36 8.53 11.74 -3.86
CA ASP A 36 8.99 11.31 -2.55
C ASP A 36 8.26 10.03 -2.11
N TYR A 37 9.04 8.95 -2.02
CA TYR A 37 8.57 7.64 -1.59
C TYR A 37 8.03 7.64 -0.15
N ARG A 38 8.60 8.46 0.75
CA ARG A 38 8.10 8.55 2.14
C ARG A 38 6.72 9.18 2.17
N ALA A 39 6.52 10.26 1.43
CA ALA A 39 5.21 10.91 1.32
C ALA A 39 4.15 9.94 0.76
N PHE A 40 4.52 9.13 -0.24
CA PHE A 40 3.63 8.07 -0.76
C PHE A 40 3.22 7.07 0.33
N LEU A 41 4.19 6.57 1.10
CA LEU A 41 3.89 5.66 2.22
C LEU A 41 3.04 6.32 3.31
N ASP A 42 3.27 7.60 3.61
CA ASP A 42 2.50 8.33 4.62
C ASP A 42 1.02 8.47 4.23
N GLU A 43 0.74 8.61 2.94
CA GLU A 43 -0.62 8.66 2.40
C GLU A 43 -1.28 7.28 2.40
N LEU A 44 -0.52 6.21 2.11
CA LEU A 44 -1.00 4.85 2.33
C LEU A 44 -1.34 4.60 3.80
N ASP A 45 -0.50 5.06 4.73
CA ASP A 45 -0.74 4.90 6.17
C ASP A 45 -2.04 5.57 6.62
N ARG A 46 -2.46 6.68 6.00
CA ARG A 46 -3.77 7.28 6.29
C ARG A 46 -4.91 6.33 5.92
N VAL A 47 -4.82 5.66 4.78
CA VAL A 47 -5.80 4.66 4.34
C VAL A 47 -5.77 3.45 5.28
N TRP A 48 -4.58 2.94 5.61
CA TRP A 48 -4.43 1.77 6.48
C TRP A 48 -4.95 2.01 7.91
N ARG A 49 -4.78 3.21 8.47
CA ARG A 49 -5.41 3.58 9.75
C ARG A 49 -6.93 3.53 9.68
N HIS A 50 -7.53 3.97 8.56
CA HIS A 50 -8.96 3.83 8.37
C HIS A 50 -9.39 2.37 8.20
N CYS A 51 -8.61 1.55 7.48
CA CYS A 51 -8.85 0.12 7.38
C CYS A 51 -8.83 -0.54 8.77
N LEU A 52 -7.86 -0.20 9.62
CA LEU A 52 -7.78 -0.72 10.98
C LEU A 52 -9.01 -0.36 11.81
N ARG A 53 -9.46 0.90 11.75
CA ARG A 53 -10.66 1.37 12.48
C ARG A 53 -11.93 0.62 12.08
N VAL A 54 -12.14 0.37 10.79
CA VAL A 54 -13.39 -0.26 10.30
C VAL A 54 -13.37 -1.78 10.43
N LEU A 55 -12.20 -2.40 10.58
CA LEU A 55 -12.09 -3.84 10.76
C LEU A 55 -12.63 -4.27 12.12
N ILE A 56 -13.41 -5.36 12.14
CA ILE A 56 -13.75 -6.05 13.39
C ILE A 56 -12.47 -6.59 14.06
N PRO A 57 -12.49 -6.86 15.37
CA PRO A 57 -11.47 -7.69 16.00
C PRO A 57 -11.33 -9.03 15.28
N GLY A 58 -10.10 -9.40 14.89
CA GLY A 58 -9.81 -10.61 14.10
C GLY A 58 -10.06 -10.49 12.59
N GLY A 59 -10.59 -9.34 12.12
CA GLY A 59 -10.71 -9.03 10.70
C GLY A 59 -9.36 -8.86 10.02
N ARG A 60 -9.33 -8.96 8.69
CA ARG A 60 -8.06 -8.98 7.93
C ARG A 60 -8.01 -7.92 6.83
N LEU A 61 -6.83 -7.33 6.68
CA LEU A 61 -6.45 -6.51 5.54
C LEU A 61 -5.44 -7.29 4.68
N CYS A 62 -5.86 -7.65 3.47
CA CYS A 62 -5.04 -8.34 2.48
C CYS A 62 -4.62 -7.33 1.40
N ILE A 63 -3.33 -7.07 1.31
CA ILE A 63 -2.75 -6.12 0.35
C ILE A 63 -1.96 -6.91 -0.69
N VAL A 64 -2.45 -6.92 -1.92
CA VAL A 64 -1.73 -7.48 -3.07
C VAL A 64 -0.82 -6.39 -3.62
N VAL A 65 0.49 -6.59 -3.55
CA VAL A 65 1.46 -5.59 -3.99
C VAL A 65 2.68 -6.27 -4.59
N GLY A 66 3.21 -5.65 -5.64
CA GLY A 66 4.52 -5.98 -6.21
C GLY A 66 5.51 -4.88 -5.89
N ASP A 67 6.76 -5.26 -5.66
CA ASP A 67 7.85 -4.30 -5.48
C ASP A 67 8.10 -3.50 -6.76
N VAL A 68 8.55 -2.26 -6.59
CA VAL A 68 8.71 -1.33 -7.72
C VAL A 68 10.11 -1.48 -8.29
N CYS A 69 10.20 -2.10 -9.47
CA CYS A 69 11.45 -2.23 -10.22
C CYS A 69 11.78 -0.94 -10.97
N ARG A 70 12.83 -0.24 -10.54
CA ARG A 70 13.39 0.93 -11.24
C ARG A 70 14.50 0.46 -12.19
N ALA A 71 14.20 0.51 -13.48
CA ALA A 71 15.14 0.09 -14.52
C ALA A 71 16.30 1.11 -14.69
N ARG A 72 17.52 0.59 -14.83
CA ARG A 72 18.74 1.40 -15.06
C ARG A 72 18.59 2.37 -16.22
N ARG A 73 17.92 1.96 -17.31
CA ARG A 73 17.71 2.79 -18.51
C ARG A 73 16.99 4.11 -18.21
N ARG A 74 16.07 4.13 -17.22
CA ARG A 74 15.27 5.31 -16.87
C ARG A 74 15.84 6.07 -15.66
N PHE A 75 16.46 5.36 -14.72
CA PHE A 75 16.84 5.92 -13.42
C PHE A 75 18.36 5.92 -13.13
N GLY A 76 19.20 5.59 -14.12
CA GLY A 76 20.67 5.59 -13.99
C GLY A 76 21.27 4.41 -13.21
N LYS A 77 20.48 3.78 -12.34
CA LYS A 77 20.82 2.56 -11.59
C LYS A 77 19.66 1.56 -11.63
N HIS A 78 19.98 0.26 -11.51
CA HIS A 78 18.96 -0.75 -11.27
C HIS A 78 18.69 -0.82 -9.76
N GLU A 79 17.43 -0.68 -9.38
CA GLU A 79 16.98 -0.66 -7.99
C GLU A 79 15.60 -1.30 -7.88
N VAL A 80 15.35 -1.98 -6.78
CA VAL A 80 14.03 -2.49 -6.41
C VAL A 80 13.62 -1.80 -5.12
N ILE A 81 12.48 -1.12 -5.15
CA ILE A 81 11.88 -0.53 -3.95
C ILE A 81 11.02 -1.61 -3.28
N PRO A 82 11.33 -2.00 -2.02
CA PRO A 82 10.69 -3.11 -1.34
C PRO A 82 9.33 -2.69 -0.73
N LEU A 83 8.39 -2.27 -1.58
CA LEU A 83 7.11 -1.72 -1.17
C LEU A 83 6.30 -2.68 -0.30
N HIS A 84 6.34 -3.99 -0.58
CA HIS A 84 5.65 -4.97 0.26
C HIS A 84 6.17 -4.97 1.71
N ALA A 85 7.50 -4.84 1.89
CA ALA A 85 8.14 -4.89 3.18
C ALA A 85 7.88 -3.60 3.97
N ASP A 86 7.93 -2.44 3.31
CA ASP A 86 7.65 -1.16 3.95
C ASP A 86 6.20 -1.08 4.46
N ILE A 87 5.24 -1.57 3.67
CA ILE A 87 3.83 -1.68 4.09
C ILE A 87 3.71 -2.60 5.30
N LEU A 88 4.40 -3.76 5.29
CA LEU A 88 4.35 -4.72 6.41
C LEU A 88 4.90 -4.10 7.70
N VAL A 89 6.06 -3.43 7.63
CA VAL A 89 6.71 -2.79 8.79
C VAL A 89 5.85 -1.67 9.35
N ARG A 90 5.34 -0.77 8.49
CA ARG A 90 4.46 0.33 8.92
C ARG A 90 3.13 -0.17 9.47
N GLY A 91 2.56 -1.21 8.86
CA GLY A 91 1.37 -1.89 9.35
C GLY A 91 1.50 -2.31 10.82
N ARG A 92 2.63 -2.95 11.16
CA ARG A 92 2.92 -3.33 12.55
C ARG A 92 3.01 -2.14 13.51
N GLN A 93 3.64 -1.04 13.07
CA GLN A 93 3.74 0.17 13.89
C GLN A 93 2.37 0.82 14.14
N MET A 94 1.39 0.60 13.26
CA MET A 94 0.02 1.11 13.42
C MET A 94 -0.89 0.22 14.27
N GLY A 95 -0.45 -0.99 14.62
CA GLY A 95 -1.24 -1.94 15.43
C GLY A 95 -1.81 -3.13 14.67
N PHE A 96 -1.43 -3.36 13.41
CA PHE A 96 -1.73 -4.63 12.74
C PHE A 96 -0.79 -5.74 13.23
N GLU A 97 -1.32 -6.96 13.29
CA GLU A 97 -0.51 -8.18 13.45
C GLU A 97 -0.16 -8.76 12.07
N SER A 98 1.12 -8.99 11.81
CA SER A 98 1.56 -9.57 10.54
C SER A 98 1.34 -11.07 10.50
N LEU A 99 0.71 -11.54 9.43
CA LEU A 99 0.61 -12.97 9.10
C LEU A 99 1.64 -13.34 8.02
N ALA A 100 1.84 -14.64 7.81
CA ALA A 100 2.68 -15.14 6.73
C ALA A 100 2.16 -14.64 5.37
N THR A 101 3.07 -14.10 4.55
CA THR A 101 2.75 -13.59 3.22
C THR A 101 2.53 -14.73 2.23
N ILE A 102 1.58 -14.55 1.31
CA ILE A 102 1.37 -15.45 0.17
C ILE A 102 2.12 -14.89 -1.04
N PHE A 103 2.96 -15.71 -1.66
CA PHE A 103 3.63 -15.34 -2.91
C PHE A 103 2.75 -15.66 -4.11
N TRP A 104 2.32 -14.62 -4.80
CA TRP A 104 1.66 -14.78 -6.09
C TRP A 104 2.70 -14.89 -7.20
N HIS A 105 2.96 -16.11 -7.67
CA HIS A 105 3.78 -16.35 -8.86
C HIS A 105 2.99 -15.96 -10.11
N LYS A 106 3.04 -14.68 -10.46
CA LYS A 106 2.38 -14.14 -11.65
C LYS A 106 3.17 -14.54 -12.89
N ILE A 107 2.62 -15.41 -13.71
CA ILE A 107 3.16 -15.76 -15.03
C ILE A 107 2.77 -14.61 -15.98
N ALA A 108 3.77 -14.00 -16.60
CA ALA A 108 3.64 -12.91 -17.56
C ALA A 108 3.56 -13.44 -19.00
#